data_AF-A0A7K2LQM6-F1
#
_entry.id   AF-A0A7K2LQM6-F1
#
_cell.length_a   1.000
_cell.length_b   1.000
_cell.length_c   1.000
_cell.angle_alpha   90.00
_cell.angle_beta   90.00
_cell.angle_gamma   90.00
#
_symmetry.space_group_name_H-M   'P 1'
#
loop_
_entity.id
_entity.type
_entity.pdbx_description
1 polymer ?
#
loop_
_entity_poly.entity_id
_entity_poly.type
_entity_poly.pdbx_seq_one_letter_code
_entity_poly.pdbx_strand_id
1 'polypeptide(L)'
;MASTHLYKRRIGPWGLGARVTVDVRAVDESPCEACGVEGALVRWVPPRGLALADARWMAFGFGLVAGQLGAVGGGERAVLVRVDGWEVTVPTDYQEEVAAAAVIECLQQGFGIRGVDIGLSFDRERNRYGFIWDNAPGRPAATPAPAPAPAPAPAPARTGSVSPAQ
;
A
#
# COMPACT_ATOMS: atom_id res chain seq x y z
N MET A 1 19.37 6.06 -2.98
CA MET A 1 19.32 7.52 -3.25
C MET A 1 17.90 7.95 -3.03
N ALA A 2 17.66 9.00 -2.24
CA ALA A 2 16.31 9.48 -1.96
C ALA A 2 15.84 10.46 -3.06
N SER A 3 14.60 10.29 -3.51
CA SER A 3 13.91 11.15 -4.46
C SER A 3 12.62 11.67 -3.84
N THR A 4 12.32 12.95 -4.04
CA THR A 4 11.07 13.56 -3.57
C THR A 4 10.23 14.00 -4.75
N HIS A 5 8.95 13.67 -4.73
CA HIS A 5 7.99 14.07 -5.74
C HIS A 5 6.76 14.70 -5.12
N LEU A 6 6.25 15.76 -5.75
CA LEU A 6 4.97 16.37 -5.43
C LEU A 6 3.96 15.90 -6.48
N TYR A 7 3.15 14.92 -6.10
CA TYR A 7 2.02 14.51 -6.90
C TYR A 7 0.91 15.56 -6.81
N LYS A 8 0.47 16.07 -7.96
CA LYS A 8 -0.65 17.01 -8.03
C LYS A 8 -1.46 16.76 -9.29
N ARG A 9 -2.76 16.49 -9.13
CA ARG A 9 -3.73 16.43 -10.22
C ARG A 9 -4.90 17.36 -9.94
N ARG A 10 -5.44 17.97 -10.99
CA ARG A 10 -6.58 18.88 -10.90
C ARG A 10 -7.51 18.62 -12.08
N ILE A 11 -8.77 18.28 -11.81
CA ILE A 11 -9.81 18.19 -12.84
C ILE A 11 -10.93 19.16 -12.42
N GLY A 12 -11.05 20.27 -13.15
CA GLY A 12 -11.99 21.34 -12.81
C GLY A 12 -11.60 22.07 -11.50
N PRO A 13 -12.57 22.40 -10.62
CA PRO A 13 -12.29 23.07 -9.35
C PRO A 13 -11.62 22.16 -8.31
N TRP A 14 -11.73 20.84 -8.44
CA TRP A 14 -11.20 19.86 -7.48
C TRP A 14 -9.76 19.46 -7.80
N GLY A 15 -9.00 19.07 -6.78
CA GLY A 15 -7.63 18.62 -6.97
C GLY A 15 -7.16 17.61 -5.92
N LEU A 16 -6.28 16.72 -6.35
CA LEU A 16 -5.59 15.73 -5.52
C LEU A 16 -4.14 16.18 -5.37
N GLY A 17 -3.60 16.07 -4.15
CA GLY A 17 -2.23 16.47 -3.89
C GLY A 17 -1.61 15.71 -2.74
N ALA A 18 -0.42 15.16 -2.98
CA ALA A 18 0.41 14.58 -1.94
C ALA A 18 1.90 14.73 -2.28
N ARG A 19 2.72 14.86 -1.25
CA ARG A 19 4.17 14.86 -1.35
C ARG A 19 4.68 13.53 -0.80
N VAL A 20 5.58 12.90 -1.55
CA VAL A 20 6.20 11.64 -1.16
C VAL A 20 7.71 11.72 -1.35
N THR A 21 8.44 11.13 -0.40
CA THR A 21 9.90 10.95 -0.49
C THR A 21 10.22 9.47 -0.39
N VAL A 22 10.91 8.96 -1.40
CA VAL A 22 11.23 7.53 -1.55
C VAL A 22 12.74 7.36 -1.74
N ASP A 23 13.36 6.47 -0.98
CA ASP A 23 14.71 5.95 -1.19
C ASP A 23 14.64 4.54 -1.74
N VAL A 24 15.30 4.29 -2.87
CA VAL A 24 15.44 2.95 -3.44
C VAL A 24 16.90 2.52 -3.36
N ARG A 25 17.10 1.28 -2.92
CA ARG A 25 18.42 0.63 -2.87
C ARG A 25 18.31 -0.87 -3.08
N ALA A 26 19.29 -1.44 -3.78
CA ALA A 26 19.47 -2.89 -3.78
C ALA A 26 20.06 -3.33 -2.44
N VAL A 27 19.54 -4.41 -1.87
CA VAL A 27 20.00 -4.97 -0.60
C VAL A 27 20.18 -6.47 -0.72
N ASP A 28 21.20 -7.00 -0.06
CA ASP A 28 21.39 -8.46 0.06
C ASP A 28 20.52 -9.04 1.19
N GLU A 29 20.28 -8.25 2.26
CA GLU A 29 19.41 -8.62 3.38
C GLU A 29 18.35 -7.55 3.63
N SER A 30 17.11 -7.98 3.86
CA SER A 30 15.97 -7.09 4.08
C SER A 30 15.78 -6.81 5.58
N PRO A 31 15.55 -5.55 6.00
CA PRO A 31 15.31 -5.26 7.40
C PRO A 31 13.97 -5.84 7.85
N CYS A 32 13.86 -6.24 9.13
CA CYS A 32 12.66 -6.89 9.68
C CYS A 32 11.38 -6.06 9.57
N GLU A 33 11.52 -4.74 9.49
CA GLU A 33 10.42 -3.78 9.34
C GLU A 33 9.90 -3.64 7.89
N ALA A 34 10.54 -4.30 6.92
CA ALA A 34 10.14 -4.21 5.53
C ALA A 34 8.95 -5.13 5.22
N CYS A 35 7.93 -4.55 4.59
CA CYS A 35 6.80 -5.26 4.03
C CYS A 35 7.17 -5.88 2.67
N GLY A 36 6.77 -7.13 2.48
CA GLY A 36 6.91 -7.82 1.19
C GLY A 36 5.90 -7.34 0.17
N VAL A 37 6.36 -7.14 -1.07
CA VAL A 37 5.47 -7.15 -2.24
C VAL A 37 5.29 -8.60 -2.67
N GLU A 38 4.04 -9.05 -2.78
CA GLU A 38 3.72 -10.43 -3.13
C GLU A 38 4.25 -10.78 -4.54
N GLY A 39 4.87 -11.96 -4.67
CA GLY A 39 5.38 -12.44 -5.96
C GLY A 39 6.63 -11.72 -6.48
N ALA A 40 7.24 -10.81 -5.71
CA ALA A 40 8.40 -10.04 -6.15
C ALA A 40 9.53 -9.99 -5.11
N LEU A 41 10.76 -9.84 -5.58
CA LEU A 41 11.95 -9.52 -4.77
C LEU A 41 11.98 -8.03 -4.39
N VAL A 42 10.81 -7.43 -4.18
CA VAL A 42 10.66 -6.04 -3.76
C VAL A 42 10.17 -6.03 -2.31
N ARG A 43 10.82 -5.20 -1.52
CA ARG A 43 10.52 -4.94 -0.12
C ARG A 43 10.34 -3.44 0.05
N TRP A 44 9.46 -3.03 0.95
CA TRP A 44 9.27 -1.62 1.20
C TRP A 44 9.04 -1.31 2.68
N VAL A 45 9.40 -0.11 3.11
CA VAL A 45 9.24 0.32 4.50
C VAL A 45 8.32 1.54 4.52
N PRO A 46 7.16 1.48 5.20
CA PRO A 46 6.25 2.62 5.32
C PRO A 46 6.85 3.73 6.21
N PRO A 47 6.46 4.99 5.99
CA PRO A 47 6.79 6.06 6.93
C PRO A 47 6.00 5.87 8.23
N ARG A 48 6.52 6.41 9.33
CA ARG A 48 5.84 6.36 10.63
C ARG A 48 4.53 7.14 10.56
N GLY A 49 3.46 6.58 11.13
CA GLY A 49 2.16 7.24 11.21
C GLY A 49 1.34 7.21 9.91
N LEU A 50 1.76 6.43 8.91
CA LEU A 50 0.99 6.26 7.68
C LEU A 50 -0.37 5.61 7.97
N ALA A 51 -1.45 6.19 7.42
CA ALA A 51 -2.78 5.60 7.52
C ALA A 51 -2.82 4.24 6.83
N LEU A 52 -3.54 3.27 7.40
CA LEU A 52 -3.60 1.91 6.86
C LEU A 52 -4.17 1.87 5.43
N ALA A 53 -5.11 2.76 5.10
CA ALA A 53 -5.66 2.89 3.75
C ALA A 53 -4.56 3.30 2.75
N ASP A 54 -3.79 4.34 3.07
CA ASP A 54 -2.68 4.81 2.24
C ASP A 54 -1.60 3.74 2.10
N ALA A 55 -1.26 3.04 3.19
CA ALA A 55 -0.29 1.95 3.18
C ALA A 55 -0.68 0.82 2.21
N ARG A 56 -1.97 0.47 2.15
CA ARG A 56 -2.49 -0.54 1.20
C ARG A 56 -2.38 -0.06 -0.24
N TRP A 57 -2.70 1.20 -0.50
CA TRP A 57 -2.57 1.76 -1.84
C TRP A 57 -1.10 1.93 -2.26
N MET A 58 -0.20 2.35 -1.37
CA MET A 58 1.24 2.35 -1.66
C MET A 58 1.75 0.94 -1.98
N ALA A 59 1.39 -0.06 -1.17
CA ALA A 59 1.75 -1.46 -1.41
C ALA A 59 1.25 -1.95 -2.78
N PHE A 60 0.00 -1.61 -3.12
CA PHE A 60 -0.57 -1.89 -4.44
C PHE A 60 0.23 -1.21 -5.56
N GLY A 61 0.58 0.06 -5.40
CA GLY A 61 1.42 0.80 -6.34
C GLY A 61 2.79 0.15 -6.55
N PHE A 62 3.46 -0.27 -5.47
CA PHE A 62 4.72 -1.02 -5.56
C PHE A 62 4.55 -2.37 -6.27
N GLY A 63 3.42 -3.06 -6.03
CA GLY A 63 3.05 -4.29 -6.73
C GLY A 63 2.97 -4.11 -8.24
N LEU A 64 2.34 -3.02 -8.70
CA LEU A 64 2.20 -2.72 -10.13
C LEU A 64 3.55 -2.52 -10.83
N VAL A 65 4.53 -1.93 -10.14
CA VAL A 65 5.87 -1.65 -10.71
C VAL A 65 6.95 -2.62 -10.25
N ALA A 66 6.60 -3.70 -9.55
CA ALA A 66 7.55 -4.57 -8.87
C ALA A 66 8.57 -5.21 -9.83
N GLY A 67 8.13 -5.63 -11.01
CA GLY A 67 9.01 -6.19 -12.04
C GLY A 67 10.04 -5.18 -12.57
N GLN A 68 9.66 -3.90 -12.66
CA GLN A 68 10.54 -2.82 -13.09
C GLN A 68 11.54 -2.46 -12.00
N LEU A 69 11.09 -2.42 -10.74
CA LEU A 69 11.96 -2.23 -9.58
C LEU A 69 13.00 -3.35 -9.47
N GLY A 70 12.61 -4.61 -9.67
CA GLY A 70 13.56 -5.73 -9.71
C GLY A 70 14.67 -5.52 -10.74
N ALA A 71 14.36 -4.96 -11.92
CA ALA A 71 15.36 -4.62 -12.92
C ALA A 71 16.33 -3.51 -12.48
N VAL A 72 15.86 -2.52 -11.70
CA VAL A 72 16.73 -1.49 -11.08
C VAL A 72 17.73 -2.14 -10.12
N GLY A 73 17.34 -3.20 -9.43
CA GLY A 73 18.22 -4.00 -8.56
C GLY A 73 19.17 -4.94 -9.29
N GLY A 74 19.17 -4.97 -10.62
CA GLY A 74 19.95 -5.92 -11.41
C GLY A 74 19.30 -7.31 -11.55
N GLY A 75 18.02 -7.47 -11.17
CA GLY A 75 17.24 -8.70 -11.37
C GLY A 75 17.50 -9.83 -10.39
N GLU A 76 18.68 -9.87 -9.76
CA GLU A 76 19.08 -10.95 -8.84
C GLU A 76 19.05 -10.54 -7.37
N ARG A 77 19.13 -9.23 -7.09
CA ARG A 77 19.10 -8.69 -5.72
C ARG A 77 17.71 -8.21 -5.33
N ALA A 78 17.42 -8.33 -4.05
CA ALA A 78 16.23 -7.73 -3.48
C ALA A 78 16.33 -6.20 -3.54
N VAL A 79 15.23 -5.54 -3.89
CA VAL A 79 15.13 -4.09 -3.91
C VAL A 79 14.33 -3.61 -2.72
N LEU A 80 14.93 -2.76 -1.91
CA LEU A 80 14.29 -2.11 -0.78
C LEU A 80 13.87 -0.69 -1.16
N VAL A 81 12.59 -0.40 -0.96
CA VAL A 81 11.97 0.90 -1.19
C VAL A 81 11.54 1.49 0.15
N ARG A 82 12.26 2.48 0.66
CA ARG A 82 11.91 3.16 1.91
C ARG A 82 11.15 4.43 1.61
N VAL A 83 9.98 4.59 2.22
CA VAL A 83 9.25 5.86 2.17
C VAL A 83 9.67 6.68 3.38
N ASP A 84 10.53 7.68 3.17
CA ASP A 84 11.02 8.54 4.25
C ASP A 84 10.02 9.64 4.62
N GLY A 85 9.11 10.01 3.70
CA GLY A 85 8.12 11.07 3.92
C GLY A 85 6.84 10.87 3.13
N TRP A 86 5.71 11.14 3.79
CA TRP A 86 4.37 11.17 3.20
C TRP A 86 3.57 12.34 3.77
N GLU A 87 3.00 13.17 2.91
CA GLU A 87 2.18 14.31 3.31
C GLU A 87 1.07 14.56 2.31
N VAL A 88 -0.17 14.67 2.79
CA VAL A 88 -1.32 15.06 1.97
C VAL A 88 -1.37 16.58 1.89
N THR A 89 -1.22 17.14 0.69
CA THR A 89 -1.16 18.60 0.48
C THR A 89 -2.52 19.21 0.14
N VAL A 90 -3.49 18.40 -0.30
CA VAL A 90 -4.87 18.83 -0.57
C VAL A 90 -5.84 17.91 0.18
N PRO A 91 -6.07 18.16 1.49
CA PRO A 91 -6.82 17.22 2.34
C PRO A 91 -8.33 17.20 2.05
N THR A 92 -8.91 18.29 1.52
CA THR A 92 -10.37 18.42 1.31
C THR A 92 -10.94 17.45 0.29
N ASP A 93 -10.15 17.06 -0.71
CA ASP A 93 -10.57 16.19 -1.81
C ASP A 93 -9.74 14.90 -1.86
N TYR A 94 -8.96 14.64 -0.80
CA TYR A 94 -7.99 13.54 -0.77
C TYR A 94 -8.66 12.17 -0.91
N GLN A 95 -7.97 11.28 -1.63
CA GLN A 95 -8.37 9.90 -1.85
C GLN A 95 -7.15 9.00 -1.69
N GLU A 96 -7.34 7.86 -1.03
CA GLU A 96 -6.26 6.92 -0.71
C GLU A 96 -5.54 6.37 -1.96
N GLU A 97 -6.22 6.33 -3.11
CA GLU A 97 -5.64 6.03 -4.44
C GLU A 97 -4.44 6.92 -4.81
N VAL A 98 -4.43 8.16 -4.31
CA VAL A 98 -3.32 9.11 -4.52
C VAL A 98 -2.01 8.55 -3.98
N ALA A 99 -2.04 7.74 -2.92
CA ALA A 99 -0.85 7.14 -2.36
C ALA A 99 -0.15 6.20 -3.35
N ALA A 100 -0.91 5.41 -4.11
CA ALA A 100 -0.37 4.56 -5.17
C ALA A 100 0.20 5.40 -6.33
N ALA A 101 -0.58 6.39 -6.79
CA ALA A 101 -0.17 7.22 -7.92
C ALA A 101 1.09 8.05 -7.61
N ALA A 102 1.17 8.60 -6.39
CA ALA A 102 2.31 9.40 -5.95
C ALA A 102 3.59 8.57 -5.88
N VAL A 103 3.56 7.35 -5.33
CA VAL A 103 4.77 6.50 -5.30
C VAL A 103 5.19 6.06 -6.69
N ILE A 104 4.25 5.72 -7.58
CA ILE A 104 4.58 5.32 -8.96
C ILE A 104 5.23 6.47 -9.73
N GLU A 105 4.64 7.67 -9.70
CA GLU A 105 5.22 8.84 -10.37
C GLU A 105 6.57 9.24 -9.74
N CYS A 106 6.70 9.14 -8.41
CA CYS A 106 7.98 9.41 -7.73
C CYS A 106 9.07 8.43 -8.19
N LEU A 107 8.73 7.15 -8.33
CA LEU A 107 9.66 6.14 -8.79
C LEU A 107 10.06 6.35 -10.26
N GLN A 108 9.09 6.70 -11.10
CA GLN A 108 9.31 7.02 -12.51
C GLN A 108 10.29 8.19 -12.67
N GLN A 109 10.09 9.28 -11.93
CA GLN A 109 10.94 10.47 -12.02
C GLN A 109 12.30 10.28 -11.36
N GLY A 110 12.34 9.62 -10.20
CA GLY A 110 13.55 9.48 -9.38
C GLY A 110 14.50 8.39 -9.85
N PHE A 111 13.97 7.30 -10.39
CA PHE A 111 14.73 6.07 -10.66
C PHE A 111 14.60 5.58 -12.11
N GLY A 112 13.89 6.33 -12.97
CA GLY A 112 13.82 6.06 -14.40
C GLY A 112 13.07 4.78 -14.77
N ILE A 113 12.25 4.24 -13.86
CA ILE A 113 11.33 3.15 -14.22
C ILE A 113 10.27 3.67 -15.19
N ARG A 114 9.68 2.80 -16.00
CA ARG A 114 8.60 3.19 -16.92
C ARG A 114 7.34 3.60 -16.17
N GLY A 115 7.08 3.01 -15.00
CA GLY A 115 5.83 3.17 -14.26
C GLY A 115 4.68 2.39 -14.91
N VAL A 116 3.44 2.79 -14.62
CA VAL A 116 2.22 2.29 -15.26
C VAL A 116 1.43 3.46 -15.83
N ASP A 117 0.56 3.20 -16.81
CA ASP A 117 -0.37 4.23 -17.27
C ASP A 117 -1.46 4.46 -16.21
N ILE A 118 -1.51 5.69 -15.66
CA ILE A 118 -2.48 6.08 -14.63
C ILE A 118 -3.53 6.99 -15.26
N GLY A 119 -4.65 6.39 -15.64
CA GLY A 119 -5.83 7.10 -16.11
C GLY A 119 -6.59 7.71 -14.94
N LEU A 120 -6.86 9.01 -15.00
CA LEU A 120 -7.78 9.69 -14.08
C LEU A 120 -9.06 10.09 -14.79
N SER A 121 -10.19 9.76 -14.19
CA SER A 121 -11.51 10.25 -14.55
C SER A 121 -12.18 10.88 -13.33
N PHE A 122 -13.10 11.81 -13.54
CA PHE A 122 -13.89 12.38 -12.45
C PHE A 122 -15.35 11.96 -12.61
N ASP A 123 -15.83 11.15 -11.68
CA ASP A 123 -17.22 10.73 -11.60
C ASP A 123 -18.00 11.82 -10.84
N ARG A 124 -18.81 12.58 -11.59
CA ARG A 124 -19.65 13.66 -11.04
C ARG A 124 -20.82 13.14 -10.21
N GLU A 125 -21.34 11.95 -10.51
CA GLU A 125 -22.48 11.38 -9.77
C GLU A 125 -22.04 10.98 -8.36
N ARG A 126 -20.82 10.45 -8.24
CA ARG A 126 -20.22 10.04 -6.97
C ARG A 126 -19.34 11.11 -6.33
N ASN A 127 -19.12 12.22 -7.02
CA ASN A 127 -18.21 13.30 -6.64
C ASN A 127 -16.82 12.75 -6.23
N ARG A 128 -16.27 11.82 -7.02
CA ARG A 128 -15.06 11.05 -6.70
C ARG A 128 -14.18 10.85 -7.95
N TYR A 129 -12.87 10.74 -7.77
CA TYR A 129 -11.96 10.41 -8.87
C TYR A 129 -11.94 8.89 -9.08
N GLY A 130 -12.01 8.48 -10.34
CA GLY A 130 -11.81 7.11 -10.77
C GLY A 130 -10.40 6.93 -11.30
N PHE A 131 -9.64 6.00 -10.70
CA PHE A 131 -8.31 5.62 -11.14
C PHE A 131 -8.35 4.34 -11.97
N ILE A 132 -7.67 4.38 -13.11
CA ILE A 132 -7.43 3.23 -14.00
C ILE A 132 -5.93 3.00 -14.04
N TRP A 133 -5.50 1.75 -13.83
CA TRP A 133 -4.10 1.35 -13.78
C TRP A 133 -3.82 0.40 -14.95
N ASP A 134 -2.96 0.79 -15.90
CA ASP A 134 -2.68 0.03 -17.13
C ASP A 134 -3.95 -0.47 -17.86
N ASN A 135 -4.90 0.45 -18.09
CA ASN A 135 -6.20 0.19 -18.72
C ASN A 135 -7.14 -0.77 -17.96
N ALA A 136 -6.86 -1.10 -16.70
CA ALA A 136 -7.76 -1.88 -15.86
C ALA A 136 -8.15 -1.12 -14.58
N PRO A 137 -9.42 -1.23 -14.13
CA PRO A 137 -9.76 -0.83 -12.77
C PRO A 137 -9.01 -1.76 -11.80
N GLY A 138 -8.43 -1.18 -10.74
CA GLY A 138 -7.64 -1.91 -9.77
C GLY A 138 -7.92 -1.41 -8.37
N ARG A 139 -7.96 -2.32 -7.40
CA ARG A 139 -8.07 -2.02 -5.97
C ARG A 139 -7.13 -2.96 -5.21
N PRO A 140 -6.45 -2.48 -4.15
CA PRO A 140 -5.74 -3.37 -3.23
C PRO A 140 -6.67 -4.49 -2.73
N ALA A 141 -6.15 -5.70 -2.61
CA ALA A 141 -6.90 -6.81 -2.04
C ALA A 141 -7.47 -6.39 -0.68
N ALA A 142 -8.78 -6.63 -0.48
CA ALA A 142 -9.36 -6.51 0.86
C ALA A 142 -8.60 -7.50 1.74
N THR A 143 -8.07 -7.03 2.87
CA THR A 143 -7.45 -7.91 3.87
C THR A 143 -8.40 -9.08 4.11
N PRO A 144 -7.94 -10.35 4.12
CA PRO A 144 -8.78 -11.44 4.59
C PRO A 144 -9.31 -11.01 5.96
N ALA A 145 -10.62 -11.04 6.16
CA ALA A 145 -11.17 -10.84 7.50
C ALA A 145 -10.40 -11.77 8.44
N PRO A 146 -9.97 -11.31 9.64
CA PRO A 146 -9.35 -12.21 10.60
C PRO A 146 -10.28 -13.40 10.75
N ALA A 147 -9.72 -14.62 10.62
CA ALA A 147 -10.50 -15.84 10.76
C ALA A 147 -11.36 -15.73 12.03
N PRO A 148 -12.66 -16.10 12.00
CA PRO A 148 -13.50 -16.03 13.19
C PRO A 148 -12.77 -16.75 14.32
N ALA A 149 -12.63 -16.07 15.47
CA ALA A 149 -11.96 -16.64 16.62
C ALA A 149 -12.54 -18.04 16.89
N PRO A 150 -11.70 -19.06 17.18
CA PRO A 150 -12.20 -20.38 17.49
C PRO A 150 -13.24 -20.25 18.61
N ALA A 151 -14.42 -20.85 18.40
CA ALA A 151 -15.50 -20.79 19.38
C ALA A 151 -14.97 -21.24 20.75
N PRO A 152 -15.36 -20.56 21.86
CA PRO A 152 -14.94 -20.97 23.18
C PRO A 152 -15.30 -22.45 23.39
N ALA A 153 -14.31 -23.24 23.82
CA ALA A 153 -14.50 -24.66 24.09
C ALA A 153 -15.69 -24.86 25.05
N PRO A 154 -16.54 -25.87 24.84
CA PRO A 154 -17.65 -26.14 25.75
C PRO A 154 -17.11 -26.36 27.16
N ALA A 155 -17.70 -25.67 28.14
CA ALA A 155 -17.34 -25.83 29.54
C ALA A 155 -17.51 -27.32 29.95
N PRO A 156 -16.58 -27.89 30.73
CA PRO A 156 -16.71 -29.26 31.19
C PRO A 156 -18.00 -29.39 32.01
N ALA A 157 -18.87 -30.32 31.61
CA ALA A 157 -20.06 -30.67 32.35
C ALA A 157 -19.63 -31.11 33.77
N ARG A 158 -20.11 -30.38 34.80
CA ARG A 158 -19.99 -30.82 36.19
C ARG A 158 -20.82 -32.08 36.37
N THR A 159 -20.19 -33.24 36.22
CA THR A 159 -20.69 -34.50 36.79
C THR A 159 -20.67 -34.38 38.31
N GLY A 160 -21.82 -34.59 38.92
CA GLY A 160 -22.10 -34.29 40.32
C GLY A 160 -21.42 -35.20 41.33
N SER A 161 -21.62 -34.86 42.59
CA SER A 161 -21.62 -35.81 43.69
C SER A 161 -22.79 -35.47 44.61
N VAL A 162 -23.80 -36.32 44.53
CA VAL A 162 -24.88 -36.44 45.51
C VAL A 162 -24.28 -37.15 46.72
N SER A 163 -24.24 -36.52 47.87
CA SER A 163 -23.96 -37.19 49.14
C SER A 163 -25.29 -37.55 49.82
N PRO A 164 -25.50 -38.80 50.23
CA PRO A 164 -26.68 -39.21 50.99
C PRO A 164 -26.51 -38.94 52.49
N ALA A 165 -27.65 -38.90 53.17
CA ALA A 165 -27.81 -38.68 54.60
C ALA A 165 -27.06 -39.66 55.50
N GLN A 166 -26.60 -39.18 56.65
CA GLN A 166 -26.89 -39.71 58.00
C GLN A 166 -26.71 -38.62 59.05
#